data_AF-A0A0F6U0K9-F1
#
_entry.id   AF-A0A0F6U0K9-F1
#
_cell.length_a   1.000
_cell.length_b   1.000
_cell.length_c   1.000
_cell.angle_alpha   90.00
_cell.angle_beta   90.00
_cell.angle_gamma   90.00
#
_symmetry.space_group_name_H-M   'P 1'
#
loop_
_entity.id
_entity.type
_entity.pdbx_description
1 polymer ?
#
loop_
_entity_poly.entity_id
_entity_poly.type
_entity_poly.pdbx_seq_one_letter_code
_entity_poly.pdbx_strand_id
1 'polypeptide(L)' 'MPNGKVIFNKKGRWDWLDRSCGIGEDELKQEEWFVGDMFYPPDFDYDPSMHDHQITAWLSKPEELVRYERGR' A
#
# COMPACT_ATOMS: atom_id res chain seq x y z
N MET A 1 -2.76 14.84 -6.32
CA MET A 1 -2.35 13.95 -7.43
C MET A 1 -3.34 12.79 -7.47
N PRO A 2 -3.64 12.20 -8.64
CA PRO A 2 -4.57 11.07 -8.76
C PRO A 2 -3.97 9.76 -8.23
N ASN A 3 -2.84 9.83 -7.53
CA ASN A 3 -2.18 8.71 -6.87
C ASN A 3 -1.83 9.14 -5.45
N GLY A 4 -1.92 8.21 -4.51
CA GLY A 4 -1.48 8.36 -3.12
C GLY A 4 -0.51 7.27 -2.73
N LYS A 5 0.33 7.54 -1.72
CA LYS A 5 1.27 6.55 -1.21
C LYS A 5 0.57 5.59 -0.30
N VAL A 6 0.70 4.30 -0.57
CA VAL A 6 0.21 3.24 0.30
C VAL A 6 1.36 2.42 0.86
N ILE A 7 1.09 1.78 1.98
CA ILE A 7 1.90 0.73 2.56
C ILE A 7 1.08 -0.57 2.52
N PHE A 8 1.71 -1.69 2.16
CA PHE A 8 1.03 -2.99 2.05
C PHE A 8 1.96 -4.16 2.39
N ASN A 9 1.39 -5.32 2.72
CA ASN A 9 2.15 -6.54 3.04
C ASN A 9 1.79 -7.72 2.13
N LYS A 10 2.51 -8.84 2.26
CA LYS A 10 2.28 -10.07 1.47
C LYS A 10 0.93 -10.74 1.72
N LYS A 11 0.23 -10.37 2.79
CA LYS A 11 -1.12 -10.89 3.10
C LYS A 11 -2.22 -10.07 2.42
N GLY A 12 -1.86 -9.04 1.66
CA GLY A 12 -2.83 -8.16 1.00
C GLY A 12 -3.41 -7.09 1.93
N ARG A 13 -2.91 -6.96 3.17
CA ARG A 13 -3.28 -5.84 4.04
C ARG A 13 -2.57 -4.58 3.58
N TRP A 14 -3.27 -3.45 3.58
CA TRP A 14 -2.74 -2.18 3.12
C TRP A 14 -3.40 -0.99 3.82
N ASP A 15 -2.74 0.17 3.75
CA ASP A 15 -3.27 1.45 4.22
C ASP A 15 -2.61 2.65 3.50
N TRP A 16 -3.22 3.83 3.58
CA TRP A 16 -2.69 5.08 3.03
C TRP A 16 -1.61 5.66 3.94
N LEU A 17 -0.38 5.75 3.43
CA LEU A 17 0.76 6.28 4.15
C LEU A 17 0.72 7.83 4.24
N ASP A 18 0.17 8.49 3.22
CA ASP A 18 0.17 9.94 3.04
C ASP A 18 -1.06 10.68 3.60
N ARG A 19 -2.08 9.94 4.07
CA ARG A 19 -3.29 10.54 4.69
C ARG A 19 -3.42 10.22 6.16
N SER A 20 -3.39 8.93 6.50
CA SER A 20 -3.33 8.44 7.87
C SER A 20 -3.04 6.94 7.81
N CYS A 21 -1.87 6.53 8.27
CA CYS A 21 -1.57 5.11 8.39
C CYS A 21 -2.07 4.63 9.76
N GLY A 22 -3.11 3.81 9.77
CA GLY A 22 -3.67 3.13 10.94
C GLY A 22 -2.91 1.86 11.33
N ILE A 23 -1.89 1.47 10.57
CA ILE A 23 -1.05 0.31 10.90
C ILE A 23 -0.09 0.69 12.03
N GLY A 24 -0.27 0.03 13.18
CA GLY A 24 0.52 0.28 14.38
C GLY A 24 1.98 -0.13 14.23
N GLU A 25 2.86 0.49 15.02
CA GLU A 25 4.31 0.25 14.95
C GLU A 25 4.71 -1.21 15.22
N ASP A 26 4.01 -1.88 16.13
CA ASP A 26 4.26 -3.29 16.44
C ASP A 26 3.92 -4.19 15.25
N GLU A 27 2.89 -3.83 14.49
CA GLU A 27 2.50 -4.55 13.28
C GLU A 27 3.52 -4.31 12.15
N LEU A 28 4.01 -3.07 12.03
CA LEU A 28 5.07 -2.71 11.09
C LEU A 28 6.38 -3.49 11.35
N LYS A 29 6.65 -3.88 12.60
CA LYS A 29 7.85 -4.63 12.99
C LYS A 29 7.73 -6.14 12.80
N GLN A 30 6.51 -6.68 12.87
CA GLN A 30 6.27 -8.13 12.81
C GLN A 30 6.27 -8.67 11.39
N GLU A 31 5.97 -7.84 10.39
CA GLU A 31 5.82 -8.25 9.01
C GLU A 31 6.71 -7.46 8.06
N GLU A 32 6.93 -8.01 6.87
CA GLU A 32 7.56 -7.28 5.78
C GLU A 32 6.51 -6.43 5.06
N TRP A 33 6.74 -5.13 5.08
CA TRP A 33 5.89 -4.14 4.44
C TRP A 33 6.58 -3.54 3.22
N PHE A 34 5.77 -3.07 2.27
CA PHE A 34 6.18 -2.46 1.01
C PHE A 34 5.43 -1.16 0.81
N VAL A 35 5.98 -0.28 -0.02
CA VAL A 35 5.33 0.97 -0.41
C VAL A 35 5.09 1.03 -1.91
N GLY A 36 4.03 1.72 -2.31
CA GLY A 36 3.69 1.95 -3.70
C GLY A 36 2.87 3.22 -3.89
N ASP A 37 2.84 3.73 -5.12
CA ASP A 37 2.00 4.86 -5.51
C ASP A 37 0.73 4.29 -6.15
N MET A 38 -0.34 4.22 -5.36
CA MET A 38 -1.64 3.64 -5.76
C MET A 38 -2.52 4.70 -6.41
N PHE A 39 -3.22 4.34 -7.48
CA PHE A 39 -4.18 5.24 -8.11
C PHE A 39 -5.35 5.53 -7.17
N TYR A 40 -5.61 6.82 -6.93
CA TYR A 40 -6.70 7.39 -6.15
C TYR A 40 -7.54 8.30 -7.07
N PRO A 41 -8.68 7.80 -7.59
CA PRO A 41 -9.57 8.59 -8.43
C PRO A 41 -10.11 9.81 -7.69
N PRO A 42 -10.31 10.95 -8.37
CA PRO A 42 -10.98 12.12 -7.79
C PRO A 42 -12.50 11.95 -7.69
N ASP A 43 -13.06 10.93 -8.35
CA ASP A 43 -14.48 10.61 -8.30
C ASP A 43 -14.84 10.04 -6.92
N PHE A 44 -16.06 10.29 -6.44
CA PHE A 44 -16.54 9.71 -5.19
C PHE A 44 -17.05 8.28 -5.39
N ASP A 45 -17.53 7.96 -6.60
CA ASP A 45 -18.19 6.69 -6.93
C ASP A 45 -17.24 5.69 -7.62
N TYR A 46 -15.92 5.87 -7.48
CA TYR A 46 -14.98 4.90 -8.03
C TYR A 46 -15.03 3.57 -7.26
N ASP A 47 -14.76 2.49 -7.98
CA ASP A 47 -14.73 1.15 -7.41
C ASP A 47 -13.47 0.96 -6.53
N PRO A 48 -13.58 0.86 -5.20
CA PRO A 48 -12.43 0.73 -4.31
C PRO A 48 -11.74 -0.64 -4.44
N SER A 49 -12.40 -1.66 -5.02
CA SER A 49 -11.80 -2.98 -5.25
C SER A 49 -10.62 -2.93 -6.24
N MET A 50 -10.51 -1.85 -7.03
CA MET A 50 -9.38 -1.62 -7.91
C MET A 50 -8.04 -1.53 -7.17
N HIS A 51 -8.05 -1.18 -5.88
CA HIS A 51 -6.86 -1.15 -5.04
C HIS A 51 -6.37 -2.56 -4.70
N ASP A 52 -7.29 -3.48 -4.41
CA ASP A 52 -6.95 -4.87 -4.13
C ASP A 52 -6.36 -5.55 -5.38
N HIS A 53 -6.89 -5.20 -6.56
CA HIS A 53 -6.32 -5.62 -7.84
C HIS A 53 -4.90 -5.07 -8.06
N GLN A 54 -4.65 -3.81 -7.74
CA GLN A 54 -3.30 -3.22 -7.84
C GLN A 54 -2.31 -3.89 -6.90
N ILE A 55 -2.69 -4.14 -5.64
CA ILE A 55 -1.83 -4.83 -4.67
C ILE A 55 -1.53 -6.26 -5.14
N THR A 56 -2.54 -6.99 -5.62
CA THR A 56 -2.34 -8.34 -6.15
C THR A 56 -1.38 -8.35 -7.33
N ALA A 57 -1.49 -7.35 -8.22
CA ALA A 57 -0.59 -7.19 -9.35
C ALA A 57 0.85 -6.91 -8.90
N TRP A 58 1.06 -6.06 -7.90
CA TRP A 58 2.39 -5.82 -7.33
C TRP A 58 2.97 -7.04 -6.62
N LEU A 59 2.16 -7.75 -5.82
CA LEU A 59 2.59 -8.98 -5.12
C LEU A 59 2.96 -10.11 -6.10
N SER A 60 2.44 -10.07 -7.32
CA SER A 60 2.81 -11.02 -8.39
C SER A 60 4.19 -10.73 -9.01
N LYS A 61 4.82 -9.61 -8.65
CA LYS A 61 6.12 -9.15 -9.17
C LYS A 61 7.05 -8.72 -8.02
N PRO A 62 7.53 -9.67 -7.20
CA PRO A 62 8.30 -9.38 -6.00
C PRO A 62 9.58 -8.57 -6.26
N GLU A 63 10.16 -8.66 -7.45
CA GLU A 63 11.33 -7.89 -7.88
C GLU A 63 11.06 -6.39 -8.11
N GLU A 64 9.80 -6.00 -8.36
CA GLU A 64 9.39 -4.60 -8.51
C GLU A 64 8.98 -3.97 -7.16
N LEU A 65 8.88 -4.77 -6.09
CA LEU A 65 8.43 -4.30 -4.77
C LEU A 65 9.49 -3.45 -4.06
N VAL A 66 9.08 -2.28 -3.58
CA VAL A 66 9.91 -1.40 -2.76
C VAL A 66 9.64 -1.67 -1.29
N ARG A 67 10.63 -2.22 -0.57
CA ARG A 67 10.50 -2.49 0.86
C ARG A 67 10.32 -1.19 1.64
N TYR A 68 9.36 -1.19 2.57
CA TYR A 68 9.22 -0.13 3.55
C TYR A 68 10.31 -0.30 4.60
N GLU A 69 11.39 0.45 4.45
CA GLU A 69 12.41 0.59 5.48
C GLU A 69 12.11 1.84 6.28
N ARG A 70 11.73 1.65 7.55
CA ARG A 70 11.60 2.76 8.47
C ARG A 70 13.01 3.15 8.97
N GLY A 71 13.63 4.12 8.31
CA GLY A 71 14.89 4.74 8.70
C GLY A 71 14.86 6.24 8.41
N ARG A 72 15.35 7.13 9.28
CA ARG A 72 16.25 6.98 10.42
C ARG A 72 15.94 8.04 11.48
#